data_AF-A0A8H7WN40-F1
#
_entry.id   AF-A0A8H7WN40-F1
#
_cell.length_a   1.000
_cell.length_b   1.000
_cell.length_c   1.000
_cell.angle_alpha   90.00
_cell.angle_beta   90.00
_cell.angle_gamma   90.00
#
_symmetry.space_group_name_H-M   'P 1'
#
loop_
_entity.id
_entity.type
_entity.pdbx_description
1 polymer ?
#
loop_
_entity_poly.entity_id
_entity_poly.type
_entity_poly.pdbx_seq_one_letter_code
_entity_poly.pdbx_strand_id
1 'polypeptide(L)'
;MEKQITSFPPLLSGEKSRSSADTNIDFPSQTLAFGGRKTHMSGRWHSVALLCSITITVLTTATLVLVVVLNHNSISNQNLAIQSSVWSPLIEAHVVEYRDTTWNNAFGVQNIYRGPPTPEREAAWENLTFKHGVIIPEDKISLFNETEPSKLMRVPAELGTGYMATIEAFHQLHCLNLIRKYTWMQMGRYTMPPPELNSTAVGNRMHVDHCIETLRLALMCFADVTPILMFNDSESPE
;
A
#
# COMPACT_ATOMS: atom_id res chain seq x y z
N MET A 1 -13.51 19.36 22.94
CA MET A 1 -13.02 17.98 23.16
C MET A 1 -11.68 17.90 22.47
N GLU A 2 -10.62 18.10 23.25
CA GLU A 2 -9.25 18.34 22.79
C GLU A 2 -8.52 16.99 22.75
N LYS A 3 -8.08 16.55 21.56
CA LYS A 3 -7.35 15.30 21.39
C LYS A 3 -5.92 15.50 21.88
N GLN A 4 -5.61 14.85 22.99
CA GLN A 4 -4.30 14.81 23.61
C GLN A 4 -3.30 14.14 22.66
N ILE A 5 -2.28 14.88 22.24
CA ILE A 5 -1.15 14.38 21.45
C ILE A 5 -0.27 13.57 22.41
N THR A 6 -0.17 12.25 22.20
CA THR A 6 0.73 11.39 22.96
C THR A 6 2.16 11.61 22.49
N SER A 7 2.99 12.19 23.35
CA SER A 7 4.44 12.27 23.15
C SER A 7 5.08 10.91 23.45
N PHE A 8 5.96 10.45 22.56
CA PHE A 8 6.75 9.25 22.78
C PHE A 8 8.07 9.60 23.48
N PRO A 9 8.46 8.91 24.57
CA PRO A 9 9.74 9.13 25.23
C PRO A 9 10.91 8.42 24.50
N PRO A 10 12.15 8.92 24.62
CA PRO A 10 13.33 8.27 24.05
C PRO A 10 13.72 7.03 24.88
N LEU A 11 13.94 5.92 24.19
CA LEU A 11 14.31 4.64 24.79
C LEU A 11 15.82 4.59 25.07
N LEU A 12 16.19 4.58 26.35
CA LEU A 12 17.52 4.17 26.81
C LEU A 12 17.55 2.67 27.11
N SER A 13 18.69 2.10 26.77
CA SER A 13 19.03 0.68 26.73
C SER A 13 19.20 0.00 28.09
N GLY A 14 18.79 -1.27 28.15
CA GLY A 14 19.61 -2.34 28.73
C GLY A 14 19.17 -2.85 30.11
N GLU A 15 18.39 -3.93 30.13
CA GLU A 15 18.26 -4.79 31.31
C GLU A 15 18.72 -6.23 31.01
N LYS A 16 19.65 -6.71 31.84
CA LYS A 16 20.31 -8.00 31.77
C LYS A 16 19.36 -9.12 32.20
N SER A 17 19.35 -10.21 31.44
CA SER A 17 18.70 -11.49 31.77
C SER A 17 19.23 -12.10 33.06
N ARG A 18 18.32 -12.53 33.94
CA ARG A 18 18.58 -13.27 35.17
C ARG A 18 18.49 -14.78 34.90
N SER A 19 19.51 -15.54 35.27
CA SER A 19 19.57 -17.01 35.07
C SER A 19 18.63 -17.74 36.04
N SER A 20 17.91 -18.74 35.52
CA SER A 20 17.14 -19.68 36.34
C SER A 20 18.06 -20.71 36.97
N ALA A 21 17.94 -20.92 38.27
CA ALA A 21 18.67 -21.93 39.02
C ALA A 21 17.94 -23.27 38.95
N ASP A 22 18.68 -24.33 38.58
CA ASP A 22 18.26 -25.71 38.63
C ASP A 22 17.96 -26.15 40.07
N THR A 23 16.81 -26.78 40.28
CA THR A 23 16.54 -27.57 41.49
C THR A 23 16.30 -29.01 41.07
N ASN A 24 17.34 -29.83 41.26
CA ASN A 24 17.23 -31.28 41.26
C ASN A 24 16.42 -31.72 42.48
N ILE A 25 15.31 -32.41 42.25
CA ILE A 25 14.56 -33.14 43.28
C ILE A 25 14.63 -34.62 42.91
N ASP A 26 15.41 -35.35 43.69
CA ASP A 26 15.46 -36.82 43.71
C ASP A 26 14.13 -37.39 44.22
N PHE A 27 13.57 -38.37 43.50
CA PHE A 27 12.47 -39.20 43.97
C PHE A 27 12.97 -40.63 44.22
N PRO A 28 12.77 -41.21 45.42
CA PRO A 28 13.12 -42.59 45.68
C PRO A 28 12.14 -43.54 44.99
N SER A 29 12.70 -44.52 44.28
CA SER A 29 11.98 -45.63 43.67
C SER A 29 11.36 -46.53 44.74
N GLN A 30 10.04 -46.48 44.89
CA GLN A 30 9.27 -47.54 45.56
C GLN A 30 8.61 -48.42 44.49
N THR A 31 9.07 -49.66 44.42
CA THR A 31 8.41 -50.76 43.71
C THR A 31 7.04 -51.02 44.32
N LEU A 32 5.98 -50.61 43.63
CA LEU A 32 4.60 -50.97 43.98
C LEU A 32 4.25 -52.33 43.38
N ALA A 33 3.94 -53.28 44.26
CA ALA A 33 3.36 -54.56 43.91
C ALA A 33 2.01 -54.35 43.20
N PHE A 34 1.85 -54.96 42.03
CA PHE A 34 0.60 -55.01 41.28
C PHE A 34 -0.44 -55.86 42.02
N GLY A 35 -1.17 -55.22 42.93
CA GLY A 35 -2.44 -55.72 43.45
C GLY A 35 -3.57 -55.29 42.52
N GLY A 36 -3.95 -56.15 41.58
CA GLY A 36 -5.08 -55.92 40.67
C GLY A 36 -6.42 -55.87 41.42
N ARG A 37 -6.79 -54.71 41.96
CA ARG A 37 -8.13 -54.44 42.46
C ARG A 37 -8.98 -53.96 41.28
N LYS A 38 -9.88 -54.81 40.79
CA LYS A 38 -10.93 -54.39 39.84
C LYS A 38 -11.85 -53.41 40.57
N THR A 39 -11.55 -52.12 40.48
CA THR A 39 -12.48 -51.08 40.92
C THR A 39 -13.63 -51.08 39.93
N HIS A 40 -14.81 -51.49 40.40
CA HIS A 40 -16.06 -51.32 39.67
C HIS A 40 -16.30 -49.80 39.50
N MET A 41 -15.80 -49.23 38.41
CA MET A 41 -15.98 -47.82 38.07
C MET A 41 -17.47 -47.58 37.81
N SER A 42 -18.14 -46.97 38.79
CA SER A 42 -19.55 -46.64 38.71
C SER A 42 -19.83 -45.73 37.50
N GLY A 43 -21.02 -45.86 36.89
CA GLY A 43 -21.44 -45.13 35.68
C GLY A 43 -21.24 -43.60 35.73
N ARG A 44 -21.06 -43.04 36.93
CA ARG A 44 -20.69 -41.63 37.16
C ARG A 44 -19.38 -41.23 36.48
N TRP A 45 -18.37 -42.09 36.43
CA TRP A 45 -17.09 -41.80 35.77
C TRP A 45 -17.20 -41.79 34.24
N HIS A 46 -18.05 -42.64 33.69
CA HIS A 46 -18.34 -42.67 32.26
C HIS A 46 -19.09 -41.41 31.83
N SER A 47 -20.05 -40.94 32.63
CA SER A 47 -20.76 -39.68 32.37
C SER A 47 -19.85 -38.45 32.44
N VAL A 48 -18.93 -38.40 33.41
CA VAL A 48 -17.95 -37.31 33.53
C VAL A 48 -16.96 -37.32 32.36
N ALA A 49 -16.44 -38.50 31.98
CA ALA A 49 -15.55 -38.63 30.83
C ALA A 49 -16.24 -38.25 29.50
N LEU A 50 -17.51 -38.63 29.33
CA LEU A 50 -18.31 -38.25 28.16
C LEU A 50 -18.51 -36.73 28.10
N LEU A 51 -18.85 -36.08 29.23
CA LEU A 51 -19.00 -34.64 29.31
C LEU A 51 -17.69 -33.90 28.99
N CYS A 52 -16.56 -34.36 29.53
CA CYS A 52 -15.24 -33.81 29.20
C CYS A 52 -14.87 -34.00 27.72
N SER A 53 -15.19 -35.15 27.14
CA SER A 53 -14.95 -35.38 25.70
C SER A 53 -15.81 -34.46 24.84
N ILE A 54 -17.08 -34.26 25.19
CA ILE A 54 -17.97 -33.35 24.47
C ILE A 54 -17.47 -31.91 24.57
N THR A 55 -17.07 -31.45 25.77
CA THR A 55 -16.56 -30.09 25.94
C THR A 55 -15.25 -29.86 25.19
N ILE A 56 -14.33 -30.82 25.19
CA ILE A 56 -13.09 -30.74 24.40
C ILE A 56 -13.41 -30.67 22.90
N THR A 57 -14.33 -31.49 22.38
CA THR A 57 -14.74 -31.46 20.97
C THR A 57 -15.40 -30.13 20.59
N VAL A 58 -16.23 -29.57 21.46
CA VAL A 58 -16.86 -28.26 21.22
C VAL A 58 -15.82 -27.13 21.22
N LEU A 59 -14.87 -27.14 22.15
CA LEU A 59 -13.82 -26.12 22.21
C LEU A 59 -12.84 -26.20 21.02
N THR A 60 -12.49 -27.42 20.60
CA THR A 60 -11.61 -27.62 19.43
C THR A 60 -12.29 -27.25 18.12
N THR A 61 -13.58 -27.55 17.96
CA THR A 61 -14.33 -27.11 16.77
C THR A 61 -14.54 -25.59 16.77
N ALA A 62 -14.86 -24.98 17.92
CA ALA A 62 -14.99 -23.52 18.02
C ALA A 62 -13.67 -22.77 17.71
N THR A 63 -12.53 -23.27 18.20
CA THR A 63 -11.22 -22.70 17.90
C THR A 63 -10.83 -22.87 16.43
N LEU A 64 -11.11 -24.05 15.84
CA LEU A 64 -10.88 -24.27 14.40
C LEU A 64 -11.73 -23.31 13.54
N VAL A 65 -13.01 -23.16 13.86
CA VAL A 65 -13.90 -22.22 13.17
C VAL A 65 -13.39 -20.79 13.32
N LEU A 66 -12.97 -20.39 14.52
CA LEU A 66 -12.40 -19.06 14.75
C LEU A 66 -11.14 -18.84 13.90
N VAL A 67 -10.22 -19.81 13.86
CA VAL A 67 -9.01 -19.71 13.03
C VAL A 67 -9.35 -19.61 11.55
N VAL A 68 -10.30 -20.41 11.05
CA VAL A 68 -10.76 -20.35 9.65
C VAL A 68 -11.40 -19.01 9.34
N VAL A 69 -12.24 -18.48 10.23
CA VAL A 69 -12.88 -17.16 10.06
C VAL A 69 -11.84 -16.05 10.08
N LEU A 70 -10.90 -16.06 11.04
CA LEU A 70 -9.84 -15.05 11.12
C LEU A 70 -8.89 -15.10 9.91
N ASN A 71 -8.60 -16.30 9.40
CA ASN A 71 -7.74 -16.46 8.23
C ASN A 71 -8.47 -16.15 6.91
N HIS A 72 -9.77 -16.45 6.81
CA HIS A 72 -10.60 -16.06 5.66
C HIS A 72 -10.90 -14.55 5.66
N ASN A 73 -10.95 -13.93 6.85
CA ASN A 73 -11.12 -12.49 7.02
C ASN A 73 -9.78 -11.74 7.03
N SER A 74 -8.65 -12.38 6.73
CA SER A 74 -7.42 -11.62 6.45
C SER A 74 -7.66 -10.85 5.14
N ILE A 75 -8.09 -9.60 5.28
CA ILE A 75 -8.30 -8.71 4.14
C ILE A 75 -6.95 -8.53 3.46
N SER A 76 -6.82 -9.02 2.23
CA SER A 76 -5.64 -8.77 1.40
C SER A 76 -5.41 -7.26 1.29
N ASN A 77 -4.14 -6.82 1.30
CA ASN A 77 -3.77 -5.42 1.08
C ASN A 77 -4.45 -4.83 -0.18
N GLN A 78 -4.66 -5.64 -1.21
CA GLN A 78 -5.38 -5.25 -2.42
C GLN A 78 -6.85 -4.87 -2.14
N ASN A 79 -7.55 -5.66 -1.32
CA ASN A 79 -8.93 -5.37 -0.95
C ASN A 79 -9.04 -4.10 -0.11
N LEU A 80 -8.07 -3.85 0.77
CA LEU A 80 -8.02 -2.62 1.56
C LEU A 80 -7.79 -1.40 0.66
N ALA A 81 -6.82 -1.47 -0.26
CA ALA A 81 -6.51 -0.38 -1.17
C ALA A 81 -7.69 -0.06 -2.11
N ILE A 82 -8.42 -1.08 -2.56
CA ILE A 82 -9.66 -0.92 -3.32
C ILE A 82 -10.74 -0.22 -2.48
N GLN A 83 -10.94 -0.66 -1.24
CA GLN A 83 -11.96 -0.08 -0.34
C GLN A 83 -11.68 1.39 0.02
N SER A 84 -10.41 1.80 0.07
CA SER A 84 -10.02 3.17 0.37
C SER A 84 -9.96 4.10 -0.86
N SER A 85 -10.19 3.56 -2.06
CA SER A 85 -10.09 4.33 -3.31
C SER A 85 -11.46 4.87 -3.75
N VAL A 86 -11.45 6.02 -4.42
CA VAL A 86 -12.60 6.46 -5.23
C VAL A 86 -12.84 5.43 -6.34
N TRP A 87 -14.09 5.25 -6.75
CA TRP A 87 -14.43 4.34 -7.84
C TRP A 87 -13.57 4.61 -9.09
N SER A 88 -13.10 3.53 -9.71
CA SER A 88 -12.32 3.55 -10.94
C SER A 88 -12.72 2.37 -11.82
N PRO A 89 -12.83 2.56 -13.15
CA PRO A 89 -13.11 1.46 -14.06
C PRO A 89 -12.03 0.36 -14.00
N LEU A 90 -10.78 0.69 -13.63
CA LEU A 90 -9.70 -0.29 -13.50
C LEU A 90 -9.87 -1.20 -12.27
N ILE A 91 -10.43 -0.66 -11.19
CA ILE A 91 -10.74 -1.41 -9.98
C ILE A 91 -11.91 -2.36 -10.26
N GLU A 92 -12.97 -1.86 -10.88
CA GLU A 92 -14.14 -2.67 -11.26
C GLU A 92 -13.78 -3.78 -12.26
N ALA A 93 -12.85 -3.51 -13.17
CA ALA A 93 -12.32 -4.50 -14.10
C ALA A 93 -11.31 -5.49 -13.47
N HIS A 94 -10.95 -5.33 -12.20
CA HIS A 94 -9.99 -6.18 -11.48
C HIS A 94 -8.62 -6.28 -12.17
N VAL A 95 -8.14 -5.19 -12.77
CA VAL A 95 -6.84 -5.15 -13.48
C VAL A 95 -5.71 -4.48 -12.68
N VAL A 96 -5.99 -4.07 -11.44
CA VAL A 96 -5.01 -3.44 -10.55
C VAL A 96 -4.36 -4.50 -9.66
N GLU A 97 -3.03 -4.60 -9.73
CA GLU A 97 -2.21 -5.48 -8.89
C GLU A 97 -1.26 -4.64 -8.03
N TYR A 98 -1.10 -5.02 -6.76
CA TYR A 98 -0.16 -4.40 -5.82
C TYR A 98 1.02 -5.35 -5.60
N ARG A 99 2.24 -4.81 -5.60
CA ARG A 99 3.46 -5.56 -5.34
C ARG A 99 4.34 -4.83 -4.36
N ASP A 100 4.83 -5.55 -3.36
CA ASP A 100 5.87 -5.04 -2.47
C ASP A 100 7.21 -5.08 -3.21
N THR A 101 7.92 -3.95 -3.22
CA THR A 101 9.21 -3.83 -3.86
C THR A 101 10.12 -2.93 -3.05
N THR A 102 11.42 -3.19 -3.13
CA THR A 102 12.45 -2.27 -2.64
C THR A 102 12.95 -1.43 -3.81
N TRP A 103 13.12 -0.14 -3.57
CA TRP A 103 13.61 0.79 -4.59
C TRP A 103 15.07 1.10 -4.36
N ASN A 104 15.91 0.89 -5.38
CA ASN A 104 17.28 1.39 -5.36
C ASN A 104 17.29 2.86 -5.79
N ASN A 105 17.12 3.77 -4.82
CA ASN A 105 16.93 5.20 -5.07
C ASN A 105 18.10 6.08 -4.60
N ALA A 106 19.27 5.51 -4.26
CA ALA A 106 20.43 6.28 -3.79
C ALA A 106 20.85 7.37 -4.80
N PHE A 107 21.48 8.45 -4.31
CA PHE A 107 21.74 9.68 -5.08
C PHE A 107 22.48 9.42 -6.41
N GLY A 108 23.54 8.60 -6.39
CA GLY A 108 24.36 8.31 -7.57
C GLY A 108 23.81 7.24 -8.52
N VAL A 109 22.70 6.58 -8.16
CA VAL A 109 22.17 5.44 -8.94
C VAL A 109 21.63 5.92 -10.27
N GLN A 110 22.17 5.35 -11.35
CA GLN A 110 21.69 5.58 -12.71
C GLN A 110 20.56 4.61 -13.03
N ASN A 111 19.55 5.10 -13.75
CA ASN A 111 18.51 4.28 -14.35
C ASN A 111 17.96 4.98 -15.60
N ILE A 112 17.13 4.26 -16.37
CA ILE A 112 16.58 4.76 -17.64
C ILE A 112 15.78 6.06 -17.49
N TYR A 113 15.23 6.35 -16.30
CA TYR A 113 14.39 7.52 -16.04
C TYR A 113 15.17 8.74 -15.49
N ARG A 114 16.43 8.57 -15.10
CA ARG A 114 17.27 9.63 -14.47
C ARG A 114 18.31 10.20 -15.44
N GLY A 115 18.56 11.50 -15.35
CA GLY A 115 19.60 12.20 -16.12
C GLY A 115 19.07 13.07 -17.28
N PRO A 116 20.00 13.66 -18.07
CA PRO A 116 19.67 14.55 -19.21
C PRO A 116 18.87 13.81 -20.28
N PRO A 117 18.12 14.51 -21.16
CA PRO A 117 17.33 13.86 -22.20
C PRO A 117 18.22 13.05 -23.16
N THR A 118 17.83 11.81 -23.43
CA THR A 118 18.35 10.99 -24.54
C THR A 118 17.16 10.32 -25.23
N PRO A 119 17.24 9.92 -26.51
CA PRO A 119 16.12 9.30 -27.22
C PRO A 119 15.51 8.11 -26.46
N GLU A 120 16.35 7.25 -25.88
CA GLU A 120 15.93 6.07 -25.13
C GLU A 120 15.20 6.45 -23.83
N ARG A 121 15.65 7.49 -23.15
CA ARG A 121 15.04 7.99 -21.91
C ARG A 121 13.71 8.67 -22.19
N GLU A 122 13.63 9.48 -23.25
CA GLU A 122 12.37 10.11 -23.65
C GLU A 122 11.34 9.04 -24.03
N ALA A 123 11.73 8.02 -24.80
CA ALA A 123 10.86 6.90 -25.13
C ALA A 123 10.39 6.09 -23.90
N ALA A 124 11.29 5.87 -22.93
CA ALA A 124 10.93 5.19 -21.68
C ALA A 124 9.90 5.99 -20.87
N TRP A 125 10.10 7.31 -20.76
CA TRP A 125 9.15 8.20 -20.10
C TRP A 125 7.82 8.26 -20.86
N GLU A 126 7.83 8.36 -22.20
CA GLU A 126 6.62 8.33 -23.02
C GLU A 126 5.82 7.03 -22.80
N ASN A 127 6.47 5.88 -22.81
CA ASN A 127 5.81 4.60 -22.55
C ASN A 127 5.22 4.52 -21.12
N LEU A 128 5.86 5.17 -20.15
CA LEU A 128 5.39 5.22 -18.77
C LEU A 128 4.17 6.14 -18.61
N THR A 129 4.15 7.29 -19.28
CA THR A 129 3.12 8.33 -19.09
C THR A 129 1.97 8.26 -20.09
N PHE A 130 2.23 7.83 -21.33
CA PHE A 130 1.24 7.87 -22.40
C PHE A 130 0.37 6.62 -22.35
N LYS A 131 -0.78 6.73 -21.68
CA LYS A 131 -1.83 5.71 -21.65
C LYS A 131 -3.13 6.33 -22.14
N HIS A 132 -3.92 5.52 -22.84
CA HIS A 132 -5.18 5.97 -23.44
C HIS A 132 -6.15 6.50 -22.38
N GLY A 133 -6.99 7.46 -22.78
CA GLY A 133 -8.12 7.89 -21.99
C GLY A 133 -9.08 6.73 -21.72
N VAL A 134 -9.80 6.81 -20.61
CA VAL A 134 -10.86 5.88 -20.23
C VAL A 134 -12.22 6.54 -20.44
N ILE A 135 -13.23 5.71 -20.69
CA ILE A 135 -14.62 6.15 -20.76
C ILE A 135 -15.25 5.95 -19.38
N ILE A 136 -15.88 7.01 -18.87
CA ILE A 136 -16.71 6.97 -17.66
C ILE A 136 -18.17 6.84 -18.10
N PRO A 137 -18.85 5.73 -17.76
CA PRO A 137 -20.28 5.57 -18.04
C PRO A 137 -21.12 6.67 -17.38
N GLU A 138 -22.23 7.04 -18.02
CA GLU A 138 -23.07 8.14 -17.53
C GLU A 138 -23.65 7.88 -16.13
N ASP A 139 -23.99 6.63 -15.82
CA ASP A 139 -24.54 6.21 -14.54
C ASP A 139 -23.50 6.25 -13.39
N LYS A 140 -22.21 6.27 -13.73
CA LYS A 140 -21.10 6.29 -12.77
C LYS A 140 -20.64 7.70 -12.41
N ILE A 141 -21.10 8.74 -13.10
CA ILE A 141 -20.59 10.11 -12.86
C ILE A 141 -20.92 10.64 -11.46
N SER A 142 -22.03 10.19 -10.89
CA SER A 142 -22.47 10.54 -9.54
C SER A 142 -21.50 10.07 -8.45
N LEU A 143 -20.60 9.13 -8.74
CA LEU A 143 -19.61 8.58 -7.80
C LEU A 143 -18.44 9.54 -7.52
N PHE A 144 -18.28 10.59 -8.32
CA PHE A 144 -17.14 11.52 -8.23
C PHE A 144 -17.45 12.81 -7.47
N ASN A 145 -18.66 12.95 -6.90
CA ASN A 145 -19.14 14.21 -6.31
C ASN A 145 -19.04 15.42 -7.26
N GLU A 146 -19.13 15.18 -8.58
CA GLU A 146 -19.08 16.23 -9.60
C GLU A 146 -20.37 17.05 -9.58
N THR A 147 -20.25 18.37 -9.50
CA THR A 147 -21.39 19.30 -9.39
C THR A 147 -21.82 19.86 -10.73
N GLU A 148 -20.96 19.82 -11.75
CA GLU A 148 -21.20 20.43 -13.06
C GLU A 148 -20.96 19.43 -14.21
N PRO A 149 -21.70 18.29 -14.27
CA PRO A 149 -21.46 17.24 -15.27
C PRO A 149 -21.63 17.71 -16.72
N SER A 150 -22.35 18.81 -16.95
CA SER A 150 -22.50 19.44 -18.27
C SER A 150 -21.21 20.02 -18.84
N LYS A 151 -20.21 20.31 -17.99
CA LYS A 151 -18.89 20.82 -18.40
C LYS A 151 -17.90 19.71 -18.74
N LEU A 152 -18.25 18.45 -18.45
CA LEU A 152 -17.38 17.32 -18.72
C LEU A 152 -17.32 17.04 -20.22
N MET A 153 -16.13 16.66 -20.67
CA MET A 153 -15.92 16.27 -22.05
C MET A 153 -16.62 14.94 -22.33
N ARG A 154 -17.56 14.95 -23.30
CA ARG A 154 -18.25 13.74 -23.75
C ARG A 154 -17.40 12.96 -24.75
N VAL A 155 -17.56 11.65 -24.74
CA VAL A 155 -17.00 10.77 -25.77
C VAL A 155 -17.62 11.15 -27.13
N PRO A 156 -16.84 11.20 -28.22
CA PRO A 156 -17.38 11.39 -29.56
C PRO A 156 -18.45 10.34 -29.87
N ALA A 157 -19.55 10.75 -30.50
CA ALA A 157 -20.72 9.90 -30.69
C ALA A 157 -20.40 8.61 -31.48
N GLU A 158 -19.40 8.67 -32.36
CA GLU A 158 -18.87 7.55 -33.14
C GLU A 158 -18.10 6.51 -32.31
N LEU A 159 -17.60 6.89 -31.12
CA LEU A 159 -16.84 6.01 -30.22
C LEU A 159 -17.70 5.47 -29.06
N GLY A 160 -18.87 6.08 -28.79
CA GLY A 160 -19.82 5.59 -27.79
C GLY A 160 -20.47 6.71 -26.99
N THR A 161 -20.88 6.38 -25.77
CA THR A 161 -21.52 7.30 -24.81
C THR A 161 -20.71 7.43 -23.53
N GLY A 162 -21.01 8.43 -22.71
CA GLY A 162 -20.29 8.72 -21.47
C GLY A 162 -19.29 9.87 -21.59
N TYR A 163 -18.35 9.91 -20.66
CA TYR A 163 -17.39 11.01 -20.50
C TYR A 163 -15.95 10.52 -20.72
N MET A 164 -15.12 11.36 -21.34
CA MET A 164 -13.69 11.10 -21.46
C MET A 164 -12.99 11.47 -20.16
N ALA A 165 -12.13 10.57 -19.67
CA ALA A 165 -11.29 10.80 -18.50
C ALA A 165 -9.90 10.20 -18.71
N THR A 166 -8.96 10.54 -17.84
CA THR A 166 -7.64 9.90 -17.75
C THR A 166 -7.49 9.31 -16.36
N ILE A 167 -6.74 8.21 -16.25
CA ILE A 167 -6.41 7.65 -14.94
C ILE A 167 -5.38 8.55 -14.25
N GLU A 168 -5.72 8.99 -13.04
CA GLU A 168 -4.96 10.01 -12.30
C GLU A 168 -3.50 9.62 -12.06
N ALA A 169 -3.18 8.32 -11.89
CA ALA A 169 -1.79 7.85 -11.78
C ALA A 169 -0.94 8.22 -13.02
N PHE A 170 -1.50 8.11 -14.24
CA PHE A 170 -0.79 8.50 -15.46
C PHE A 170 -0.74 10.01 -15.64
N HIS A 171 -1.75 10.75 -15.17
CA HIS A 171 -1.74 12.21 -15.15
C HIS A 171 -0.62 12.74 -14.23
N GLN A 172 -0.49 12.19 -13.02
CA GLN A 172 0.60 12.54 -12.10
C GLN A 172 1.98 12.22 -12.69
N LEU A 173 2.15 11.05 -13.32
CA LEU A 173 3.39 10.69 -14.00
C LEU A 173 3.69 11.63 -15.20
N HIS A 174 2.66 12.04 -15.95
CA HIS A 174 2.78 13.05 -16.99
C HIS A 174 3.26 14.39 -16.42
N CYS A 175 2.63 14.88 -15.34
CA CYS A 175 3.02 16.11 -14.67
C CYS A 175 4.49 16.07 -14.20
N LEU A 176 4.92 14.96 -13.61
CA LEU A 176 6.32 14.76 -13.21
C LEU A 176 7.27 14.81 -14.41
N ASN A 177 6.93 14.12 -15.51
CA ASN A 177 7.73 14.12 -16.73
C ASN A 177 7.77 15.50 -17.38
N LEU A 178 6.68 16.26 -17.36
CA LEU A 178 6.62 17.61 -17.89
C LEU A 178 7.54 18.55 -17.12
N ILE A 179 7.54 18.50 -15.79
CA ILE A 179 8.47 19.26 -14.95
C ILE A 179 9.93 18.87 -15.27
N ARG A 180 10.22 17.57 -15.41
CA ARG A 180 11.54 17.07 -15.84
C ARG A 180 11.96 17.64 -17.19
N LYS A 181 11.08 17.58 -18.21
CA LYS A 181 11.33 18.12 -19.55
C LYS A 181 11.59 19.63 -19.47
N TYR A 182 10.77 20.36 -18.70
CA TYR A 182 10.89 21.81 -18.54
C TYR A 182 12.23 22.21 -17.90
N THR A 183 12.66 21.55 -16.82
CA THR A 183 13.94 21.87 -16.18
C THR A 183 15.14 21.60 -17.09
N TRP A 184 15.14 20.51 -17.85
CA TRP A 184 16.18 20.24 -18.86
C TRP A 184 16.15 21.21 -20.03
N MET A 185 14.97 21.67 -20.46
CA MET A 185 14.81 22.70 -21.48
C MET A 185 15.40 24.04 -21.02
N GLN A 186 15.14 24.45 -19.78
CA GLN A 186 15.73 25.65 -19.19
C GLN A 186 17.26 25.57 -19.10
N MET A 187 17.81 24.37 -18.91
CA MET A 187 19.26 24.12 -18.94
C MET A 187 19.85 24.00 -20.36
N GLY A 188 19.07 24.26 -21.41
CA GLY A 188 19.53 24.19 -22.80
C GLY A 188 19.86 22.77 -23.28
N ARG A 189 19.28 21.73 -22.66
CA ARG A 189 19.50 20.33 -23.07
C ARG A 189 18.58 19.84 -24.17
N TYR A 190 17.64 20.66 -24.62
CA TYR A 190 16.80 20.39 -25.78
C TYR A 190 17.17 21.34 -26.92
N THR A 191 17.34 20.78 -28.12
CA THR A 191 17.57 21.56 -29.35
C THR A 191 16.28 22.20 -29.87
N MET A 192 15.14 21.57 -29.61
CA MET A 192 13.81 22.09 -29.89
C MET A 192 12.91 21.86 -28.66
N PRO A 193 11.93 22.74 -28.39
CA PRO A 193 10.99 22.52 -27.31
C PRO A 193 10.31 21.15 -27.43
N PRO A 194 10.18 20.40 -26.32
CA PRO A 194 9.34 19.21 -26.30
C PRO A 194 7.91 19.52 -26.75
N PRO A 195 7.18 18.60 -27.40
CA PRO A 195 5.83 18.87 -27.92
C PRO A 195 4.86 19.45 -26.89
N GLU A 196 4.92 18.98 -25.65
CA GLU A 196 4.07 19.42 -24.54
C GLU A 196 4.44 20.80 -23.97
N LEU A 197 5.61 21.31 -24.37
CA LEU A 197 6.16 22.61 -24.03
C LEU A 197 6.39 23.48 -25.26
N ASN A 198 5.63 23.22 -26.34
CA ASN A 198 5.67 23.99 -27.58
C ASN A 198 4.62 25.13 -27.60
N SER A 199 4.51 25.87 -26.48
CA SER A 199 3.66 27.05 -26.35
C SER A 199 4.49 28.30 -26.07
N THR A 200 3.83 29.43 -25.81
CA THR A 200 4.50 30.65 -25.34
C THR A 200 5.21 30.40 -24.00
N ALA A 201 6.22 31.21 -23.67
CA ALA A 201 6.92 31.09 -22.39
C ALA A 201 5.96 31.13 -21.18
N VAL A 202 4.94 32.00 -21.25
CA VAL A 202 3.88 32.09 -20.23
C VAL A 202 3.00 30.84 -20.22
N GLY A 203 2.57 30.36 -21.40
CA GLY A 203 1.78 29.14 -21.54
C GLY A 203 2.48 27.90 -20.96
N ASN A 204 3.75 27.71 -21.31
CA ASN A 204 4.57 26.62 -20.77
C ASN A 204 4.69 26.72 -19.25
N ARG A 205 4.92 27.92 -18.72
CA ARG A 205 5.03 28.13 -17.28
C ARG A 205 3.72 27.82 -16.55
N MET A 206 2.58 28.27 -17.07
CA MET A 206 1.28 27.95 -16.48
C MET A 206 1.02 26.44 -16.45
N HIS A 207 1.40 25.71 -17.51
CA HIS A 207 1.27 24.26 -17.53
C HIS A 207 2.15 23.59 -16.46
N VAL A 208 3.39 24.06 -16.29
CA VAL A 208 4.29 23.59 -15.22
C VAL A 208 3.72 23.89 -13.83
N ASP A 209 3.17 25.08 -13.60
CA ASP A 209 2.57 25.44 -12.31
C ASP A 209 1.33 24.57 -12.00
N HIS A 210 0.50 24.26 -13.00
CA HIS A 210 -0.57 23.27 -12.88
C HIS A 210 -0.03 21.89 -12.47
N CYS A 211 1.03 21.42 -13.14
CA CYS A 211 1.64 20.13 -12.85
C CYS A 211 2.21 20.06 -11.41
N ILE A 212 2.84 21.14 -10.94
CA ILE A 212 3.34 21.24 -9.57
C ILE A 212 2.18 21.15 -8.58
N GLU A 213 1.08 21.85 -8.84
CA GLU A 213 -0.09 21.85 -7.96
C GLU A 213 -0.79 20.49 -7.92
N THR A 214 -0.96 19.84 -9.07
CA THR A 214 -1.50 18.47 -9.16
C THR A 214 -0.69 17.50 -8.31
N LEU A 215 0.65 17.54 -8.41
CA LEU A 215 1.53 16.69 -7.61
C LEU A 215 1.49 17.04 -6.11
N ARG A 216 1.43 18.32 -5.75
CA ARG A 216 1.32 18.75 -4.35
C ARG A 216 0.03 18.23 -3.71
N LEU A 217 -1.10 18.36 -4.41
CA LEU A 217 -2.40 17.85 -3.96
C LEU A 217 -2.38 16.33 -3.81
N ALA A 218 -1.80 15.61 -4.77
CA ALA A 218 -1.63 14.16 -4.70
C ALA A 218 -0.79 13.74 -3.48
N LEU A 219 0.37 14.36 -3.26
CA LEU A 219 1.25 14.06 -2.12
C LEU A 219 0.56 14.35 -0.77
N MET A 220 -0.29 15.36 -0.70
CA MET A 220 -1.08 15.63 0.51
C MET A 220 -2.23 14.64 0.72
N CYS A 221 -2.83 14.13 -0.36
CA CYS A 221 -3.90 13.13 -0.29
C CYS A 221 -3.35 11.75 0.13
N PHE A 222 -2.20 11.36 -0.41
CA PHE A 222 -1.53 10.09 -0.13
C PHE A 222 -0.35 10.26 0.83
N ALA A 223 -0.48 11.14 1.83
CA ALA A 223 0.60 11.52 2.72
C ALA A 223 1.26 10.30 3.37
N ASP A 224 2.54 10.08 3.05
CA ASP A 224 3.36 9.03 3.66
C ASP A 224 3.82 9.48 5.05
N VAL A 225 3.38 8.76 6.07
CA VAL A 225 3.72 9.02 7.48
C VAL A 225 4.98 8.29 7.94
N THR A 226 5.66 7.57 7.04
CA THR A 226 6.89 6.85 7.33
C THR A 226 8.01 7.84 7.65
N PRO A 227 8.64 7.76 8.84
CA PRO A 227 9.75 8.63 9.18
C PRO A 227 10.95 8.42 8.24
N ILE A 228 11.49 9.52 7.71
CA ILE A 228 12.79 9.53 7.05
C ILE A 228 13.90 9.51 8.10
N LEU A 229 14.73 8.47 8.07
CA LEU A 229 15.91 8.38 8.93
C LEU A 229 17.01 9.27 8.36
N MET A 230 17.48 10.22 9.17
CA MET A 230 18.60 11.08 8.83
C MET A 230 19.90 10.42 9.29
N PHE A 231 20.82 10.23 8.35
CA PHE A 231 22.17 9.74 8.65
C PHE A 231 23.15 10.91 8.59
N ASN A 232 24.13 10.91 9.49
CA ASN A 232 25.24 11.86 9.42
C ASN A 232 26.20 11.39 8.34
N ASP A 233 26.13 12.00 7.16
CA ASP A 233 27.03 11.71 6.06
C ASP A 233 28.15 12.74 6.02
N SER A 234 29.27 12.42 6.69
CA SER A 234 30.47 13.26 6.67
C SER A 234 31.18 13.30 5.31
N GLU A 235 30.70 12.54 4.32
CA GLU A 235 31.30 12.40 2.99
C GLU A 235 30.39 12.89 1.86
N SER A 236 29.22 13.50 2.16
CA SER A 236 28.33 14.02 1.12
C SER A 236 28.98 15.19 0.37
N PRO A 237 29.08 15.16 -0.97
CA PRO A 237 29.57 16.31 -1.73
C PRO A 237 28.57 17.47 -1.63
N GLU A 238 29.02 18.59 -1.08
CA GLU A 238 28.31 19.89 -1.08
C GLU A 238 28.03 20.41 -2.49
#